data_AF-A0A2M6ZL12-F1
#
_entry.id   AF-A0A2M6ZL12-F1
#
_cell.length_a   1.000
_cell.length_b   1.000
_cell.length_c   1.000
_cell.angle_alpha   90.00
_cell.angle_beta   90.00
_cell.angle_gamma   90.00
#
_symmetry.space_group_name_H-M   'P 1'
#
loop_
_entity.id
_entity.type
_entity.pdbx_description
1 polymer ?
#
loop_
_entity_poly.entity_id
_entity_poly.type
_entity_poly.pdbx_seq_one_letter_code
_entity_poly.pdbx_strand_id
1 'polypeptide(L)'
;MQEVAFAALVHGVYVVTTRAGEKINGMTAAWVSQVSLKPLLIMVSIAPPRFTHTLIMESGIFAINVLTGDQVELAKRFGYKSGRKIDKLAGLETLTAASGAPVLPQAYAYLDLKLAHTFAAGDHTLFVGQVTEAKILHPESHPLIFKKSDFF
;
A
#
# COMPACT_ATOMS: atom_id res chain seq x y z
N MET A 1 -9.03 23.71 -15.94
CA MET A 1 -8.66 23.18 -17.27
C MET A 1 -7.42 22.26 -17.27
N GLN A 2 -6.77 21.98 -16.13
CA GLN A 2 -5.80 20.88 -15.99
C GLN A 2 -6.43 19.57 -15.47
N GLU A 3 -7.69 19.61 -15.00
CA GLU A 3 -8.34 18.47 -14.33
C GLU A 3 -8.67 17.27 -15.23
N VAL A 4 -8.39 17.32 -16.54
CA VAL A 4 -8.79 16.25 -17.49
C VAL A 4 -7.63 15.32 -17.84
N ALA A 5 -6.40 15.81 -17.95
CA ALA A 5 -5.27 14.97 -18.40
C ALA A 5 -4.72 14.05 -17.31
N PHE A 6 -4.63 14.52 -16.06
CA PHE A 6 -4.10 13.69 -14.96
C PHE A 6 -5.02 12.50 -14.64
N ALA A 7 -6.33 12.63 -14.90
CA ALA A 7 -7.31 11.57 -14.72
C ALA A 7 -7.12 10.40 -15.71
N ALA A 8 -6.33 10.59 -16.79
CA ALA A 8 -5.97 9.54 -17.73
C ALA A 8 -4.85 8.61 -17.20
N LEU A 9 -4.20 8.95 -16.08
CA LEU A 9 -3.20 8.09 -15.47
C LEU A 9 -3.84 6.82 -14.90
N VAL A 10 -3.36 5.66 -15.37
CA VAL A 10 -3.83 4.35 -14.92
C VAL A 10 -3.05 3.93 -13.68
N HIS A 11 -3.78 3.48 -12.66
CA HIS A 11 -3.20 3.01 -11.41
C HIS A 11 -3.82 1.67 -11.02
N GLY A 12 -3.01 0.81 -10.41
CA GLY A 12 -3.54 -0.29 -9.60
C GLY A 12 -4.08 0.24 -8.27
N VAL A 13 -4.77 -0.63 -7.53
CA VAL A 13 -5.18 -0.37 -6.15
C VAL A 13 -4.46 -1.33 -5.22
N TYR A 14 -3.84 -0.77 -4.18
CA TYR A 14 -2.99 -1.50 -3.25
C TYR A 14 -3.42 -1.20 -1.82
N VAL A 15 -3.14 -2.13 -0.90
CA VAL A 15 -3.11 -1.83 0.54
C VAL A 15 -1.68 -1.87 1.03
N VAL A 16 -1.19 -0.74 1.53
CA VAL A 16 0.10 -0.63 2.19
C VAL A 16 -0.06 -0.89 3.67
N THR A 17 0.55 -1.94 4.17
CA THR A 17 0.54 -2.35 5.58
C THR A 17 1.90 -2.17 6.21
N THR A 18 1.94 -1.92 7.52
CA THR A 18 3.17 -1.73 8.28
C THR A 18 2.95 -2.09 9.74
N ARG A 19 4.05 -2.30 10.47
CA ARG A 19 4.09 -2.57 11.90
C ARG A 19 5.18 -1.75 12.56
N ALA A 20 4.85 -0.99 13.61
CA ALA A 20 5.82 -0.37 14.52
C ALA A 20 5.56 -0.85 15.95
N GLY A 21 6.42 -1.74 16.46
CA GLY A 21 6.16 -2.44 17.71
C GLY A 21 4.88 -3.28 17.64
N GLU A 22 3.95 -3.06 18.58
CA GLU A 22 2.65 -3.73 18.62
C GLU A 22 1.61 -3.08 17.68
N LYS A 23 1.88 -1.87 17.16
CA LYS A 23 0.93 -1.14 16.33
C LYS A 23 1.01 -1.64 14.89
N ILE A 24 -0.09 -2.19 14.40
CA ILE A 24 -0.28 -2.55 12.99
C ILE A 24 -1.29 -1.62 12.33
N ASN A 25 -1.10 -1.31 11.06
CA ASN A 25 -2.06 -0.53 10.29
C ASN A 25 -1.92 -0.82 8.79
N GLY A 26 -2.95 -0.48 8.03
CA GLY A 26 -2.91 -0.44 6.57
C GLY A 26 -3.47 0.86 6.01
N MET A 27 -3.22 1.16 4.75
CA MET A 27 -3.98 2.17 3.99
C MET A 27 -4.07 1.79 2.53
N THR A 28 -5.17 2.21 1.89
CA THR A 28 -5.30 2.09 0.45
C THR A 28 -4.44 3.14 -0.23
N ALA A 29 -3.72 2.74 -1.27
CA ALA A 29 -2.90 3.60 -2.09
C ALA A 29 -3.08 3.23 -3.57
N ALA A 30 -2.95 4.24 -4.45
CA ALA A 30 -2.91 4.06 -5.90
C ALA A 30 -1.57 4.52 -6.49
N TRP A 31 -0.91 5.49 -5.86
CA TRP A 31 0.36 6.05 -6.32
C TRP A 31 1.52 5.17 -5.90
N VAL A 32 1.69 4.06 -6.64
CA VAL A 32 2.74 3.05 -6.48
C VAL A 32 3.39 2.82 -7.83
N SER A 33 4.73 2.76 -7.87
CA SER A 33 5.48 2.45 -9.10
C SER A 33 6.82 1.81 -8.80
N GLN A 34 7.31 0.96 -9.70
CA GLN A 34 8.72 0.58 -9.70
C GLN A 34 9.59 1.79 -10.07
N VAL A 35 10.72 1.96 -9.40
CA VAL A 35 11.67 3.06 -9.63
C VAL A 35 13.11 2.58 -9.85
N SER A 36 13.40 1.30 -9.62
CA SER A 36 14.69 0.69 -9.96
C SER A 36 14.55 -0.81 -10.19
N LEU A 37 15.44 -1.39 -11.00
CA LEU A 37 15.54 -2.83 -11.23
C LEU A 37 16.65 -3.48 -10.38
N LYS A 38 17.77 -2.79 -10.14
CA LYS A 38 18.92 -3.30 -9.38
C LYS A 38 19.50 -2.21 -8.46
N PRO A 39 19.21 -2.22 -7.14
CA PRO A 39 18.27 -3.13 -6.45
C PRO A 39 16.83 -2.90 -6.92
N LEU A 40 15.94 -3.90 -6.71
CA LEU A 40 14.51 -3.75 -7.01
C LEU A 40 13.87 -2.79 -6.01
N LEU A 41 13.49 -1.60 -6.48
CA LEU A 41 12.90 -0.54 -5.65
C LEU A 41 11.49 -0.19 -6.13
N ILE A 42 10.56 -0.08 -5.19
CA ILE A 42 9.19 0.39 -5.40
C ILE A 42 8.97 1.66 -4.58
N MET A 43 8.35 2.66 -5.19
CA MET A 43 7.89 3.86 -4.50
C MET A 43 6.41 3.76 -4.15
N VAL A 44 6.02 4.30 -3.00
CA VAL A 44 4.64 4.67 -2.70
C VAL A 44 4.59 6.11 -2.19
N SER A 45 3.67 6.91 -2.72
CA SER A 45 3.46 8.28 -2.29
C SER A 45 2.38 8.33 -1.19
N ILE A 46 2.74 8.84 -0.01
CA ILE A 46 1.85 8.87 1.15
C ILE A 46 1.83 10.27 1.78
N ALA A 47 0.63 10.83 1.98
CA ALA A 47 0.46 12.12 2.65
C ALA A 47 0.83 12.03 4.15
N PRO A 48 1.59 12.99 4.71
CA PRO A 48 2.02 13.00 6.11
C PRO A 48 0.93 12.78 7.18
N PRO A 49 -0.32 13.27 7.01
CA PRO A 49 -1.37 13.03 8.00
C PRO A 49 -1.81 11.56 8.15
N ARG A 50 -1.48 10.69 7.18
CA ARG A 50 -1.87 9.27 7.20
C ARG A 50 -1.14 8.55 8.32
N PHE A 51 -1.84 7.74 9.11
CA PHE A 51 -1.20 7.00 10.20
C PHE A 51 -0.12 6.02 9.71
N THR A 52 -0.33 5.42 8.53
CA THR A 52 0.66 4.56 7.88
C THR A 52 1.97 5.30 7.60
N HIS A 53 1.92 6.59 7.25
CA HIS A 53 3.14 7.41 7.08
C HIS A 53 3.98 7.40 8.35
N THR A 54 3.36 7.76 9.48
CA THR A 54 4.03 7.79 10.79
C THR A 54 4.65 6.43 11.13
N LEU A 55 3.90 5.34 10.95
CA LEU A 55 4.40 4.00 11.28
C LEU A 55 5.53 3.52 10.36
N ILE A 56 5.52 3.88 9.07
CA ILE A 56 6.63 3.53 8.16
C ILE A 56 7.88 4.32 8.54
N MET A 57 7.75 5.60 8.89
CA MET A 57 8.86 6.42 9.38
C MET A 57 9.47 5.83 10.67
N GLU A 58 8.64 5.30 11.56
CA GLU A 58 9.09 4.68 12.82
C GLU A 58 9.73 3.30 12.63
N SER A 59 9.15 2.46 11.76
CA SER A 59 9.51 1.05 11.64
C SER A 59 10.52 0.73 10.54
N GLY A 60 10.59 1.56 9.49
CA GLY A 60 11.39 1.30 8.30
C GLY A 60 10.93 0.07 7.49
N ILE A 61 9.75 -0.48 7.73
CA ILE A 61 9.22 -1.65 7.02
C ILE A 61 7.79 -1.42 6.54
N PHE A 62 7.44 -2.04 5.42
CA PHE A 62 6.08 -2.07 4.92
C PHE A 62 5.88 -3.18 3.91
N ALA A 63 4.65 -3.63 3.75
CA ALA A 63 4.24 -4.51 2.66
C ALA A 63 3.27 -3.77 1.73
N ILE A 64 3.37 -4.05 0.43
CA ILE A 64 2.41 -3.62 -0.59
C ILE A 64 1.60 -4.84 -0.99
N ASN A 65 0.31 -4.82 -0.71
CA ASN A 65 -0.65 -5.87 -1.08
C ASN A 65 -1.39 -5.43 -2.33
N VAL A 66 -1.22 -6.14 -3.44
CA VAL A 66 -1.91 -5.87 -4.72
C VAL A 66 -3.30 -6.48 -4.63
N LEU A 67 -4.36 -5.66 -4.71
CA LEU A 67 -5.72 -6.19 -4.56
C LEU A 67 -6.22 -6.89 -5.82
N THR A 68 -7.10 -7.86 -5.67
CA THR A 68 -7.85 -8.50 -6.77
C THR A 68 -9.01 -7.61 -7.22
N GLY A 69 -9.48 -7.77 -8.47
CA GLY A 69 -10.49 -6.90 -9.10
C GLY A 69 -11.85 -6.82 -8.40
N ASP A 70 -12.17 -7.76 -7.51
CA ASP A 70 -13.39 -7.82 -6.70
C ASP A 70 -13.23 -7.17 -5.30
N GLN A 71 -12.04 -6.70 -4.92
CA GLN A 71 -11.71 -6.19 -3.58
C GLN A 71 -11.94 -4.69 -3.37
N VAL A 72 -12.91 -4.10 -4.07
CA VAL A 72 -13.26 -2.68 -3.90
C VAL A 72 -13.67 -2.36 -2.46
N GLU A 73 -14.46 -3.20 -1.81
CA GLU A 73 -14.90 -2.96 -0.42
C GLU A 73 -13.75 -3.09 0.59
N LEU A 74 -12.79 -3.98 0.33
CA LEU A 74 -11.56 -4.08 1.12
C LEU A 74 -10.72 -2.79 0.96
N ALA A 75 -10.60 -2.28 -0.26
CA ALA A 75 -9.94 -1.00 -0.54
C ALA A 75 -10.64 0.17 0.18
N LYS A 76 -11.98 0.23 0.19
CA LYS A 76 -12.72 1.29 0.92
C LYS A 76 -12.48 1.21 2.43
N ARG A 77 -12.48 0.01 3.01
CA ARG A 77 -12.18 -0.24 4.42
C ARG A 77 -10.84 0.38 4.84
N PHE A 78 -9.81 0.22 4.02
CA PHE A 78 -8.48 0.78 4.30
C PHE A 78 -8.32 2.27 3.93
N GLY A 79 -9.19 2.82 3.07
CA GLY A 79 -9.10 4.19 2.54
C GLY A 79 -9.87 5.26 3.32
N TYR A 80 -11.07 4.94 3.83
CA TYR A 80 -11.99 5.95 4.38
C TYR A 80 -11.89 6.20 5.89
N LYS A 81 -11.20 5.33 6.62
CA LYS A 81 -11.02 5.46 8.07
C LYS A 81 -9.55 5.60 8.44
N SER A 82 -9.29 6.36 9.50
CA SER A 82 -7.94 6.51 10.05
C SER A 82 -7.63 5.39 11.04
N GLY A 83 -6.48 4.75 10.85
CA GLY A 83 -5.97 3.71 11.76
C GLY A 83 -5.65 4.21 13.18
N ARG A 84 -5.60 5.54 13.39
CA ARG A 84 -5.45 6.11 14.75
C ARG A 84 -6.68 5.88 15.64
N LYS A 85 -7.86 5.68 15.03
CA LYS A 85 -9.14 5.59 15.76
C LYS A 85 -9.76 4.19 15.67
N ILE A 86 -9.43 3.43 14.63
CA ILE A 86 -10.06 2.16 14.31
C ILE A 86 -8.96 1.18 13.92
N ASP A 87 -9.00 -0.03 14.46
CA ASP A 87 -8.21 -1.14 13.95
C ASP A 87 -8.81 -1.61 12.62
N LYS A 88 -8.14 -1.28 11.53
CA LYS A 88 -8.61 -1.62 10.18
C LYS A 88 -8.31 -3.07 9.81
N LEU A 89 -7.45 -3.75 10.55
CA LEU A 89 -7.10 -5.16 10.36
C LEU A 89 -7.96 -6.08 11.24
N ALA A 90 -8.67 -5.56 12.24
CA ALA A 90 -9.54 -6.32 13.12
C ALA A 90 -10.51 -7.26 12.37
N GLY A 91 -10.44 -8.56 12.65
CA GLY A 91 -11.29 -9.57 12.02
C GLY A 91 -10.91 -9.91 10.57
N LEU A 92 -9.79 -9.41 10.05
CA LEU A 92 -9.17 -9.91 8.82
C LEU A 92 -8.11 -10.94 9.17
N GLU A 93 -8.00 -11.97 8.34
CA GLU A 93 -6.83 -12.83 8.35
C GLU A 93 -5.60 -12.05 7.88
N THR A 94 -4.47 -12.26 8.55
CA THR A 94 -3.20 -11.65 8.15
C THR A 94 -2.08 -12.67 8.29
N LEU A 95 -1.21 -12.72 7.28
CA LEU A 95 0.10 -13.35 7.39
C LEU A 95 1.12 -12.33 7.91
N THR A 96 2.28 -12.80 8.38
CA THR A 96 3.40 -11.94 8.75
C THR A 96 4.54 -12.16 7.76
N ALA A 97 4.92 -11.12 7.04
CA ALA A 97 6.08 -11.17 6.14
C ALA A 97 7.40 -11.30 6.93
N ALA A 98 8.49 -11.61 6.23
CA ALA A 98 9.81 -11.74 6.85
C ALA A 98 10.26 -10.47 7.59
N SER A 99 9.87 -9.27 7.11
CA SER A 99 10.13 -8.01 7.80
C SER A 99 9.33 -7.82 9.11
N GLY A 100 8.23 -8.56 9.28
CA GLY A 100 7.23 -8.34 10.33
C GLY A 100 6.01 -7.53 9.88
N ALA A 101 5.98 -7.04 8.64
CA ALA A 101 4.82 -6.34 8.10
C ALA A 101 3.61 -7.30 7.91
N PRO A 102 2.37 -6.88 8.20
CA PRO A 102 1.18 -7.69 7.93
C PRO A 102 0.96 -7.88 6.42
N VAL A 103 0.58 -9.06 5.98
CA VAL A 103 0.21 -9.36 4.58
C VAL A 103 -1.23 -9.86 4.54
N LEU A 104 -1.98 -9.42 3.54
CA LEU A 104 -3.36 -9.85 3.31
C LEU A 104 -3.36 -11.10 2.42
N PRO A 105 -3.63 -12.31 2.94
CA PRO A 105 -3.57 -13.55 2.16
C PRO A 105 -4.56 -13.60 1.00
N GLN A 106 -5.63 -12.80 1.04
CA GLN A 106 -6.60 -12.66 -0.03
C GLN A 106 -6.14 -11.74 -1.17
N ALA A 107 -5.04 -10.99 -1.02
CA ALA A 107 -4.54 -10.09 -2.06
C ALA A 107 -3.95 -10.87 -3.25
N TYR A 108 -4.03 -10.35 -4.47
CA TYR A 108 -3.47 -10.97 -5.68
C TYR A 108 -1.99 -11.35 -5.51
N ALA A 109 -1.21 -10.43 -4.96
CA ALA A 109 0.20 -10.60 -4.66
C ALA A 109 0.60 -9.69 -3.49
N TYR A 110 1.76 -9.96 -2.88
CA TYR A 110 2.40 -9.00 -1.98
C TYR A 110 3.87 -8.80 -2.31
N LEU A 111 4.37 -7.65 -1.88
CA LEU A 111 5.78 -7.30 -1.83
C LEU A 111 6.10 -6.95 -0.38
N ASP A 112 7.14 -7.55 0.20
CA ASP A 112 7.70 -7.17 1.49
C ASP A 112 8.88 -6.23 1.26
N LEU A 113 8.89 -5.07 1.95
CA LEU A 113 9.85 -4.00 1.69
C LEU A 113 10.51 -3.49 2.96
N LYS A 114 11.81 -3.20 2.83
CA LYS A 114 12.55 -2.35 3.76
C LYS A 114 12.70 -0.96 3.17
N LEU A 115 12.45 0.07 3.98
CA LEU A 115 12.59 1.46 3.57
C LEU A 115 14.05 1.76 3.21
N ALA A 116 14.27 2.24 1.99
CA ALA A 116 15.59 2.64 1.49
C ALA A 116 15.73 4.16 1.51
N HIS A 117 14.72 4.89 1.04
CA HIS A 117 14.76 6.35 0.94
C HIS A 117 13.39 6.99 1.20
N THR A 118 13.40 8.25 1.61
CA THR A 118 12.22 9.11 1.68
C THR A 118 12.49 10.45 1.02
N PHE A 119 11.53 10.96 0.24
CA PHE A 119 11.63 12.28 -0.40
C PHE A 119 10.36 13.09 -0.17
N ALA A 120 10.50 14.36 0.21
CA ALA A 120 9.37 15.28 0.20
C ALA A 120 8.98 15.59 -1.25
N ALA A 121 7.69 15.44 -1.58
CA ALA A 121 7.15 15.64 -2.92
C ALA A 121 5.87 16.50 -2.84
N GLY A 122 6.04 17.74 -2.36
CA GLY A 122 4.92 18.65 -2.11
C GLY A 122 4.11 18.22 -0.88
N ASP A 123 2.84 17.89 -1.07
CA ASP A 123 1.92 17.47 -0.02
C ASP A 123 2.05 15.99 0.38
N HIS A 124 2.92 15.23 -0.30
CA HIS A 124 3.21 13.84 -0.01
C HIS A 124 4.69 13.60 0.32
N THR A 125 4.97 12.46 0.94
CA THR A 125 6.30 11.87 1.04
C THR A 125 6.35 10.64 0.13
N LEU A 126 7.37 10.56 -0.72
CA LEU A 126 7.68 9.33 -1.46
C LEU A 126 8.46 8.40 -0.53
N PHE A 127 7.90 7.24 -0.25
CA PHE A 127 8.59 6.15 0.44
C PHE A 127 9.12 5.18 -0.61
N VAL A 128 10.44 5.05 -0.71
CA VAL A 128 11.10 4.12 -1.63
C VAL A 128 11.56 2.91 -0.83
N GLY A 129 10.95 1.76 -1.08
CA GLY A 129 11.28 0.50 -0.42
C GLY A 129 12.06 -0.42 -1.35
N GLN A 130 13.08 -1.09 -0.80
CA GLN A 130 13.73 -2.22 -1.45
C GLN A 130 12.91 -3.48 -1.18
N VAL A 131 12.53 -4.18 -2.25
CA VAL A 131 11.81 -5.45 -2.15
C VAL A 131 12.75 -6.52 -1.60
N THR A 132 12.38 -7.11 -0.47
CA THR A 132 13.11 -8.22 0.16
C THR A 132 12.47 -9.58 -0.13
N GLU A 133 11.16 -9.60 -0.35
CA GLU A 133 10.39 -10.79 -0.73
C GLU A 133 9.19 -10.37 -1.58
N ALA A 134 8.74 -11.24 -2.48
CA ALA A 134 7.53 -11.04 -3.29
C ALA A 134 6.88 -12.39 -3.61
N LYS A 135 5.55 -12.44 -3.62
CA LYS A 135 4.81 -13.66 -3.97
C LYS A 135 3.47 -13.35 -4.62
N ILE A 136 3.12 -14.11 -5.66
CA ILE A 136 1.77 -14.17 -6.23
C ILE A 136 0.96 -15.18 -5.42
N LEU A 137 -0.24 -14.79 -4.98
CA LEU A 137 -1.12 -15.60 -4.13
C LEU A 137 -2.32 -16.15 -4.91
N HIS A 138 -2.92 -15.35 -5.79
CA HIS A 138 -4.13 -15.69 -6.56
C HIS A 138 -3.91 -15.46 -8.07
N PRO A 139 -3.08 -16.28 -8.75
CA PRO A 139 -2.68 -16.06 -10.15
C PRO A 139 -3.84 -16.15 -11.16
N GLU A 140 -4.93 -16.83 -10.80
CA GLU A 140 -6.16 -16.94 -11.59
C GLU A 140 -7.06 -15.70 -11.54
N SER A 141 -6.82 -14.80 -10.58
CA SER A 141 -7.49 -13.51 -10.47
C SER A 141 -6.82 -12.43 -11.35
N HIS A 142 -7.37 -11.22 -11.36
CA HIS A 142 -6.74 -10.05 -11.98
C HIS A 142 -6.57 -8.92 -10.98
N PRO A 143 -5.52 -8.08 -11.08
CA PRO A 143 -5.34 -6.93 -10.20
C PRO A 143 -6.47 -5.90 -10.33
N LEU A 144 -6.83 -5.27 -9.21
CA LEU A 144 -7.78 -4.16 -9.19
C LEU A 144 -7.17 -2.91 -9.83
N ILE A 145 -7.85 -2.40 -10.85
CA ILE A 145 -7.52 -1.13 -11.51
C ILE A 145 -8.39 -0.04 -10.90
N PHE A 146 -7.76 1.08 -10.53
CA PHE A 146 -8.45 2.22 -9.96
C PHE A 146 -9.44 2.82 -10.96
N LYS A 147 -10.70 2.96 -10.53
CA LYS A 147 -11.73 3.72 -11.24
C LYS A 147 -12.35 4.73 -10.29
N LYS A 148 -12.47 5.98 -10.74
CA LYS A 148 -13.01 7.06 -9.90
C LYS A 148 -14.39 6.71 -9.32
N SER A 149 -15.27 6.11 -10.12
CA SER A 149 -16.63 5.69 -9.74
C SER A 149 -16.69 4.71 -8.56
N ASP A 150 -15.62 3.98 -8.30
CA ASP A 150 -15.60 2.97 -7.25
C ASP A 150 -15.26 3.60 -5.89
N PHE A 151 -14.70 4.81 -5.88
CA PHE A 151 -14.13 5.46 -4.69
C PHE A 151 -14.65 6.88 -4.41
N PHE A 152 -15.31 7.53 -5.37
CA PHE A 152 -15.83 8.90 -5.31
C PHE A 152 -17.17 9.00 -6.03
#